data_AF-A0A6I5RK00-F1
#
_entry.id   AF-A0A6I5RK00-F1
#
_cell.length_a   1.000
_cell.length_b   1.000
_cell.length_c   1.000
_cell.angle_alpha   90.00
_cell.angle_beta   90.00
_cell.angle_gamma   90.00
#
_symmetry.space_group_name_H-M   'P 1'
#
loop_
_entity.id
_entity.type
_entity.pdbx_description
1 polymer ?
#
loop_
_entity_poly.entity_id
_entity_poly.type
_entity_poly.pdbx_seq_one_letter_code
_entity_poly.pdbx_strand_id
1 'polypeptide(L)'
;MTTSSFASLADAERFLKQFDCLSSDEAQAVDYAPIRAALAIATEQSDYQMLGVCAGSLEQGRQALLSYAKALGYVPEPQFDPVDGAVYIKFNPRSGLCYAKSYDGHHRGVLVSCQADFSDRHSQMYGHLPLDLFDAT
;
A
#
# COMPACT_ATOMS: atom_id res chain seq x y z
N MET A 1 17.78 16.94 -3.35
CA MET A 1 16.94 15.81 -2.90
C MET A 1 16.92 15.87 -1.38
N THR A 2 15.88 16.44 -0.81
CA THR A 2 15.71 16.49 0.65
C THR A 2 15.26 15.10 1.07
N THR A 3 16.17 14.29 1.60
CA THR A 3 15.81 13.03 2.26
C THR A 3 15.03 13.41 3.51
N SER A 4 13.70 13.38 3.44
CA SER A 4 12.85 13.42 4.63
C SER A 4 13.15 12.16 5.44
N SER A 5 13.99 12.31 6.46
CA SER A 5 14.35 11.24 7.40
C SER A 5 13.43 11.36 8.61
N PHE A 6 12.72 10.28 8.95
CA PHE A 6 12.04 10.18 10.23
C PHE A 6 13.06 9.82 11.31
N ALA A 7 12.86 10.34 12.53
CA ALA A 7 13.79 10.11 13.64
C ALA A 7 13.54 8.78 14.38
N SER A 8 12.37 8.17 14.20
CA SER A 8 11.97 6.91 14.84
C SER A 8 10.85 6.20 14.07
N LEU A 9 10.63 4.90 14.36
CA LEU A 9 9.45 4.15 13.90
C LEU A 9 8.16 4.87 14.30
N ALA A 10 8.06 5.32 15.56
CA ALA A 10 6.87 6.00 16.06
C ALA A 10 6.56 7.30 15.28
N ASP A 11 7.58 8.02 14.80
CA ASP A 11 7.38 9.21 13.98
C ASP A 11 6.90 8.87 12.56
N ALA A 12 7.48 7.82 11.97
CA ALA A 12 7.05 7.29 10.68
C ALA A 12 5.59 6.81 10.74
N GLU A 13 5.23 6.06 11.78
CA GLU A 13 3.85 5.59 12.00
C GLU A 13 2.88 6.74 12.21
N ARG A 14 3.24 7.72 13.06
CA ARG A 14 2.39 8.89 13.29
C ARG A 14 2.14 9.67 12.00
N PHE A 15 3.14 9.75 11.12
CA PHE A 15 3.00 10.35 9.80
C PHE A 15 2.10 9.52 8.88
N LEU A 16 2.33 8.21 8.76
CA LEU A 16 1.49 7.33 7.93
C LEU A 16 0.04 7.29 8.38
N LYS A 17 -0.24 7.41 9.68
CA LYS A 17 -1.60 7.46 10.23
C LYS A 17 -2.40 8.69 9.80
N GLN A 18 -1.75 9.74 9.28
CA GLN A 18 -2.45 10.87 8.68
C GLN A 18 -3.20 10.48 7.39
N PHE A 19 -2.82 9.34 6.78
CA PHE A 19 -3.38 8.85 5.53
C PHE A 19 -4.51 7.84 5.71
N ASP A 20 -4.85 7.44 6.95
CA ASP A 20 -5.85 6.40 7.21
C ASP A 20 -7.28 6.78 6.74
N CYS A 21 -7.52 8.05 6.42
CA CYS A 21 -8.83 8.59 6.04
C CYS A 21 -8.81 9.56 4.85
N LEU A 22 -7.72 9.66 4.08
CA LEU A 22 -7.67 10.63 3.00
C LEU A 22 -8.65 10.30 1.88
N SER A 23 -9.35 11.33 1.44
CA SER A 23 -10.19 11.27 0.24
C SER A 23 -9.31 11.40 -1.01
N SER A 24 -9.77 10.81 -2.12
CA SER A 24 -9.04 10.84 -3.41
C SER A 24 -8.67 12.25 -3.88
N ASP A 25 -9.44 13.26 -3.47
CA ASP A 25 -9.27 14.66 -3.88
C ASP A 25 -8.10 15.36 -3.14
N GLU A 26 -7.67 14.84 -1.99
CA GLU A 26 -6.57 15.40 -1.20
C GLU A 26 -5.18 14.95 -1.69
N ALA A 27 -5.13 14.01 -2.64
CA ALA A 27 -3.87 13.44 -3.16
C ALA A 27 -3.11 14.35 -4.14
N GLN A 28 -3.76 15.37 -4.71
CA GLN A 28 -3.26 16.10 -5.89
C GLN A 28 -2.06 17.04 -5.67
N ALA A 29 -1.54 17.17 -4.45
CA ALA A 29 -0.37 17.99 -4.13
C ALA A 29 0.58 17.36 -3.10
N VAL A 30 0.56 16.03 -2.99
CA VAL A 30 1.29 15.32 -1.92
C VAL A 30 2.70 14.97 -2.41
N ASP A 31 3.72 15.43 -1.67
CA ASP A 31 5.09 14.93 -1.85
C ASP A 31 5.15 13.46 -1.41
N TYR A 32 5.43 12.57 -2.36
CA TYR A 32 5.52 11.13 -2.11
C TYR A 32 6.81 10.71 -1.41
N ALA A 33 7.86 11.54 -1.43
CA ALA A 33 9.13 11.22 -0.79
C ALA A 33 9.00 10.90 0.71
N PRO A 34 8.35 11.72 1.56
CA PRO A 34 8.15 11.40 2.97
C PRO A 34 7.25 10.16 3.18
N ILE A 35 6.26 9.91 2.32
CA ILE A 35 5.41 8.70 2.44
C ILE A 35 6.24 7.45 2.18
N ARG A 36 7.04 7.43 1.11
CA ARG A 36 7.92 6.30 0.82
C ARG A 36 8.93 6.05 1.93
N ALA A 37 9.52 7.12 2.48
CA ALA A 37 10.49 7.01 3.57
C ALA A 37 9.84 6.46 4.86
N ALA A 38 8.66 6.96 5.24
CA ALA A 38 7.93 6.46 6.40
C ALA A 38 7.52 5.00 6.23
N LEU A 39 7.00 4.66 5.04
CA LEU A 39 6.55 3.31 4.74
C LEU A 39 7.71 2.31 4.80
N ALA A 40 8.88 2.66 4.23
CA ALA A 40 10.06 1.81 4.29
C ALA A 40 10.45 1.47 5.75
N ILE A 41 10.51 2.48 6.62
CA ILE A 41 10.80 2.30 8.06
C ILE A 41 9.78 1.37 8.72
N ALA A 42 8.49 1.57 8.45
CA ALA A 42 7.44 0.75 9.02
C ALA A 42 7.50 -0.70 8.54
N THR A 43 7.73 -0.92 7.25
CA THR A 43 7.77 -2.28 6.67
C THR A 43 9.00 -3.07 7.11
N GLU A 44 10.14 -2.41 7.34
CA GLU A 44 11.36 -3.05 7.88
C GLU A 44 11.16 -3.66 9.28
N GLN A 45 10.14 -3.20 10.03
CA GLN A 45 9.82 -3.70 11.37
C GLN A 45 8.81 -4.85 11.38
N SER A 46 8.49 -5.39 10.20
CA SER A 46 7.53 -6.48 10.02
C SER A 46 8.13 -7.63 9.22
N ASP A 47 7.61 -8.83 9.42
CA ASP A 47 8.14 -10.04 8.78
C ASP A 47 7.63 -10.18 7.34
N TYR A 48 6.41 -9.68 7.08
CA TYR A 48 5.84 -9.59 5.75
C TYR A 48 4.73 -8.54 5.69
N GLN A 49 4.31 -8.19 4.48
CA GLN A 49 3.23 -7.23 4.25
C GLN A 49 2.17 -7.82 3.33
N MET A 50 0.91 -7.60 3.67
CA MET A 50 -0.22 -7.82 2.76
C MET A 50 -0.65 -6.49 2.15
N LEU A 51 -1.13 -6.55 0.91
CA LEU A 51 -1.64 -5.38 0.20
C LEU A 51 -3.15 -5.54 -0.06
N GLY A 52 -3.88 -4.45 0.13
CA GLY A 52 -5.26 -4.30 -0.30
C GLY A 52 -5.38 -3.06 -1.18
N VAL A 53 -5.75 -3.21 -2.44
CA VAL A 53 -5.81 -2.10 -3.41
C VAL A 53 -7.26 -1.85 -3.80
N CYS A 54 -7.74 -0.64 -3.56
CA CYS A 54 -9.04 -0.16 -4.01
C CYS A 54 -8.82 0.79 -5.20
N ALA A 55 -9.26 0.42 -6.40
CA ALA A 55 -9.00 1.18 -7.62
C ALA A 55 -10.24 1.37 -8.49
N GLY A 56 -10.20 2.36 -9.38
CA GLY A 56 -11.31 2.64 -10.31
C GLY A 56 -11.42 1.65 -11.47
N SER A 57 -10.38 0.86 -11.74
CA SER A 57 -10.35 -0.19 -12.75
C SER A 57 -9.37 -1.30 -12.38
N LEU A 58 -9.54 -2.47 -12.99
CA LEU A 58 -8.61 -3.59 -12.84
C LEU A 58 -7.18 -3.21 -13.24
N GLU A 59 -7.01 -2.46 -14.34
CA GLU A 59 -5.68 -2.07 -14.82
C GLU A 59 -4.97 -1.11 -13.85
N GLN A 60 -5.69 -0.10 -13.34
CA GLN A 60 -5.14 0.82 -12.34
C GLN A 60 -4.76 0.06 -11.05
N GLY A 61 -5.62 -0.84 -10.59
CA GLY A 61 -5.34 -1.66 -9.41
C GLY A 61 -4.13 -2.58 -9.61
N ARG A 62 -4.01 -3.18 -10.80
CA ARG A 62 -2.88 -4.05 -11.16
C ARG A 62 -1.57 -3.27 -11.17
N GLN A 63 -1.55 -2.09 -11.77
CA GLN A 63 -0.38 -1.23 -11.78
C GLN A 63 0.07 -0.86 -10.35
N ALA A 64 -0.88 -0.42 -9.50
CA ALA A 64 -0.60 -0.09 -8.10
C ALA A 64 -0.08 -1.30 -7.32
N LEU A 65 -0.68 -2.49 -7.51
CA LEU A 65 -0.20 -3.72 -6.88
C LEU A 65 1.26 -3.99 -7.27
N LEU A 66 1.59 -3.94 -8.56
CA LEU A 66 2.93 -4.26 -9.05
C LEU A 66 3.98 -3.26 -8.57
N SER A 67 3.67 -1.95 -8.57
CA SER A 67 4.60 -0.92 -8.13
C SER A 67 4.88 -1.00 -6.62
N TYR A 68 3.84 -1.17 -5.80
CA TYR A 68 3.98 -1.38 -4.35
C TYR A 68 4.71 -2.67 -4.03
N ALA A 69 4.32 -3.79 -4.65
CA ALA A 69 4.94 -5.07 -4.41
C ALA A 69 6.43 -5.02 -4.72
N LYS A 70 6.81 -4.43 -5.86
CA LYS A 70 8.22 -4.24 -6.24
C LYS A 70 8.98 -3.40 -5.23
N ALA A 71 8.41 -2.30 -4.75
CA ALA A 71 9.03 -1.43 -3.74
C ALA A 71 9.27 -2.15 -2.40
N LEU A 72 8.41 -3.13 -2.07
CA LEU A 72 8.52 -3.98 -0.89
C LEU A 72 9.31 -5.27 -1.11
N GLY A 73 9.92 -5.45 -2.28
CA GLY A 73 10.76 -6.61 -2.59
C GLY A 73 9.99 -7.87 -3.02
N TYR A 74 8.70 -7.76 -3.35
CA TYR A 74 7.90 -8.84 -3.90
C TYR A 74 7.78 -8.74 -5.42
N VAL A 75 7.65 -9.89 -6.08
CA VAL A 75 7.44 -10.00 -7.53
C VAL A 75 6.21 -10.88 -7.78
N PRO A 76 4.99 -10.35 -7.55
CA PRO A 76 3.78 -11.11 -7.83
C PRO A 76 3.56 -11.24 -9.33
N GLU A 77 3.01 -12.37 -9.75
CA GLU A 77 2.56 -12.62 -11.13
C GLU A 77 1.02 -12.77 -11.12
N PRO A 78 0.28 -11.67 -10.86
CA PRO A 78 -1.16 -11.75 -10.72
C PRO A 78 -1.82 -12.13 -12.05
N GLN A 79 -2.68 -13.15 -11.99
CA GLN A 79 -3.60 -13.49 -13.06
C GLN A 79 -5.02 -13.20 -12.55
N PHE A 80 -5.67 -12.23 -13.16
CA PHE A 80 -7.02 -11.81 -12.78
C PHE A 80 -7.95 -12.02 -13.95
N ASP A 81 -9.13 -12.56 -13.66
CA ASP A 81 -10.24 -12.50 -14.61
C ASP A 81 -10.66 -11.04 -14.80
N PRO A 82 -11.16 -10.66 -15.99
CA PRO A 82 -11.68 -9.32 -16.22
C PRO A 82 -12.78 -8.95 -15.21
N VAL A 83 -12.68 -7.75 -14.64
CA VAL A 83 -13.70 -7.17 -13.75
C VAL A 83 -14.01 -5.77 -14.25
N ASP A 84 -15.28 -5.50 -14.51
CA ASP A 84 -15.74 -4.19 -14.94
C ASP A 84 -15.86 -3.22 -13.75
N GLY A 85 -15.48 -1.97 -13.99
CA GLY A 85 -15.58 -0.90 -13.00
C GLY A 85 -14.56 -1.00 -11.87
N ALA A 86 -14.94 -0.51 -10.69
CA ALA A 86 -14.05 -0.43 -9.54
C ALA A 86 -13.74 -1.81 -8.94
N VAL A 87 -12.51 -1.98 -8.47
CA VAL A 87 -12.00 -3.27 -8.00
C VAL A 87 -11.36 -3.17 -6.63
N TYR A 88 -11.40 -4.29 -5.92
CA TYR A 88 -10.57 -4.57 -4.76
C TYR A 88 -9.62 -5.73 -5.10
N ILE A 89 -8.32 -5.47 -4.99
CA ILE A 89 -7.28 -6.48 -5.19
C ILE A 89 -6.64 -6.79 -3.84
N LYS A 90 -6.52 -8.07 -3.51
CA LYS A 90 -5.79 -8.54 -2.33
C LYS A 90 -4.55 -9.28 -2.75
N PHE A 91 -3.44 -9.02 -2.07
CA PHE A 91 -2.20 -9.77 -2.19
C PHE A 91 -1.68 -10.13 -0.80
N ASN A 92 -1.43 -11.42 -0.59
CA ASN A 92 -0.81 -11.97 0.60
C ASN A 92 0.36 -12.87 0.18
N PRO A 93 1.62 -12.38 0.29
CA PRO A 93 2.80 -13.15 -0.11
C PRO A 93 3.00 -14.38 0.79
N ARG A 94 2.55 -14.34 2.05
CA ARG A 94 2.73 -15.43 3.00
C ARG A 94 1.91 -16.67 2.63
N SER A 95 0.68 -16.48 2.16
CA SER A 95 -0.19 -17.59 1.73
C SER A 95 -0.20 -17.81 0.21
N GLY A 96 0.47 -16.95 -0.56
CA GLY A 96 0.39 -16.92 -2.02
C GLY A 96 -0.97 -16.45 -2.58
N LEU A 97 -1.86 -15.93 -1.72
CA LEU A 97 -3.20 -15.52 -2.15
C LEU A 97 -3.12 -14.21 -2.92
N CYS A 98 -3.58 -14.20 -4.16
CA CYS A 98 -3.74 -12.99 -4.95
C CYS A 98 -5.03 -13.05 -5.76
N TYR A 99 -5.94 -12.08 -5.57
CA TYR A 99 -7.22 -12.04 -6.31
C TYR A 99 -7.70 -10.61 -6.51
N ALA A 100 -8.56 -10.43 -7.52
CA ALA A 100 -9.33 -9.22 -7.77
C ALA A 100 -10.83 -9.52 -7.69
N LYS A 101 -11.64 -8.57 -7.22
CA LYS A 101 -13.10 -8.64 -7.24
C LYS A 101 -13.71 -7.25 -7.45
N SER A 102 -14.97 -7.18 -7.84
CA SER A 102 -15.71 -5.92 -7.90
C SER A 102 -15.76 -5.24 -6.53
N TYR A 103 -15.75 -3.92 -6.53
CA TYR A 103 -15.70 -3.11 -5.31
C TYR A 103 -16.60 -1.89 -5.40
N ASP A 104 -17.69 -1.95 -4.65
CA ASP A 104 -18.69 -0.88 -4.57
C ASP A 104 -18.37 0.17 -3.49
N GLY A 105 -17.25 0.01 -2.78
CA GLY A 105 -16.84 0.93 -1.73
C GLY A 105 -16.26 2.25 -2.27
N HIS A 106 -16.23 3.25 -1.39
CA HIS A 106 -15.84 4.61 -1.76
C HIS A 106 -14.32 4.87 -1.69
N HIS A 107 -13.57 4.06 -0.95
CA HIS A 107 -12.13 4.26 -0.80
C HIS A 107 -11.36 4.03 -2.12
N ARG A 108 -10.27 4.77 -2.31
CA ARG A 108 -9.29 4.55 -3.37
C ARG A 108 -7.88 4.62 -2.78
N GLY A 109 -6.97 3.80 -3.27
CA GLY A 109 -5.60 3.70 -2.75
C GLY A 109 -5.23 2.31 -2.27
N VAL A 110 -4.10 2.24 -1.57
CA VAL A 110 -3.48 0.99 -1.13
C VAL A 110 -3.40 0.94 0.40
N LEU A 111 -3.94 -0.13 0.97
CA LEU A 111 -3.69 -0.53 2.35
C LEU A 111 -2.44 -1.42 2.38
N VAL A 112 -1.48 -1.05 3.24
CA VAL A 112 -0.31 -1.87 3.54
C VAL A 112 -0.46 -2.40 4.96
N SER A 113 -0.67 -3.71 5.08
CA SER A 113 -0.82 -4.40 6.35
C SER A 113 0.47 -5.12 6.71
N CYS A 114 1.23 -4.56 7.64
CA CYS A 114 2.46 -5.10 8.18
C CYS A 114 2.13 -6.16 9.23
N GLN A 115 2.75 -7.33 9.11
CA GLN A 115 2.48 -8.49 9.95
C GLN A 115 3.76 -8.97 10.64
N ALA A 116 3.60 -9.42 11.88
CA ALA A 116 4.65 -10.09 12.63
C ALA A 116 4.18 -11.51 13.01
N ASP A 117 5.05 -12.50 12.80
CA ASP A 117 4.82 -13.88 13.21
C ASP A 117 5.01 -14.06 14.73
N PHE A 118 5.75 -13.14 15.39
CA PHE A 118 6.06 -13.18 16.82
C PHE A 118 5.53 -11.95 17.57
N SER A 119 5.02 -12.18 18.79
CA SER A 119 4.17 -11.26 19.56
C SER A 119 4.84 -9.98 20.08
N ASP A 120 6.13 -9.82 19.89
CA ASP A 120 6.90 -8.64 20.31
C ASP A 120 6.99 -7.55 19.23
N ARG A 121 6.60 -7.85 17.99
CA ARG A 121 6.47 -6.89 16.89
C ARG A 121 4.99 -6.58 16.64
N HIS A 122 4.68 -5.31 16.44
CA HIS A 122 3.30 -4.85 16.28
C HIS A 122 2.83 -5.00 14.83
N SER A 123 1.76 -5.78 14.62
CA SER A 123 1.02 -5.74 13.34
C SER A 123 0.29 -4.41 13.22
N GLN A 124 0.57 -3.68 12.13
CA GLN A 124 0.00 -2.37 11.85
C GLN A 124 -0.54 -2.31 10.42
N MET A 125 -1.50 -1.44 10.19
CA MET A 125 -2.04 -1.18 8.85
C MET A 125 -2.00 0.31 8.57
N TYR A 126 -1.56 0.67 7.37
CA TYR A 126 -1.42 2.05 6.91
C TYR A 126 -2.18 2.25 5.60
N GLY A 127 -2.86 3.39 5.49
CA GLY A 127 -3.51 3.83 4.26
C GLY A 127 -5.02 3.98 4.37
N HIS A 128 -5.70 4.41 3.31
CA HIS A 128 -5.30 4.19 1.91
C HIS A 128 -4.23 5.18 1.41
N LEU A 129 -3.08 4.64 1.04
CA LEU A 129 -1.98 5.39 0.43
C LEU A 129 -2.24 5.60 -1.08
N PRO A 130 -1.63 6.60 -1.73
CA PRO A 130 -1.86 6.89 -3.15
C PRO A 130 -1.59 5.71 -4.09
N LEU A 131 -2.45 5.47 -5.09
CA LEU A 131 -2.32 4.34 -6.03
C LEU A 131 -1.01 4.39 -6.84
N ASP A 132 -0.50 5.59 -7.07
CA ASP A 132 0.66 5.95 -7.88
C ASP A 132 1.90 6.28 -7.03
N LEU A 133 1.90 5.96 -5.72
CA LEU A 133 2.99 6.30 -4.78
C LEU A 133 4.38 5.89 -5.27
N PHE A 134 4.45 4.76 -5.99
CA PHE A 134 5.66 4.14 -6.53
C PHE A 134 5.69 4.08 -8.06
N ASP A 135 4.84 4.83 -8.76
CA ASP A 135 4.94 4.91 -10.21
C ASP A 135 6.31 5.48 -10.61
N ALA A 136 6.91 4.87 -11.63
CA ALA A 136 8.18 5.34 -12.16
C ALA A 136 7.98 6.76 -12.72
N THR A 137 8.68 7.72 -12.12
CA THR A 137 8.79 9.07 -12.70
C THR A 137 9.74 9.06 -13.88
#